data_AF-A0A166DDX7-F1
#
_entry.id   AF-A0A166DDX7-F1
#
_cell.length_a   1.000
_cell.length_b   1.000
_cell.length_c   1.000
_cell.angle_alpha   90.00
_cell.angle_beta   90.00
_cell.angle_gamma   90.00
#
_symmetry.space_group_name_H-M   'P 1'
#
loop_
_entity.id
_entity.type
_entity.pdbx_description
1 polymer ?
#
loop_
_entity_poly.entity_id
_entity_poly.type
_entity_poly.pdbx_seq_one_letter_code
_entity_poly.pdbx_strand_id
1 'polypeptide(L)'
;MRNTIKDEKISSNLDPADKKKIEDAIEQAIQWLDGNQLAEVDEFEDKMKELEGICNPIIAKMYQGGAGGMGGMGATMDEDGPAGGAGAGAGPKIEEVD
;
A
#
# COMPACT_ATOMS: atom_id res chain seq x y z
N MET A 1 -2.33 0.40 -6.38
CA MET A 1 -1.58 -0.78 -6.84
C MET A 1 -1.28 -0.79 -8.33
N ARG A 2 -2.24 -1.03 -9.24
CA ARG A 2 -1.96 -1.09 -10.70
C ARG A 2 -1.22 0.13 -11.24
N ASN A 3 -1.63 1.33 -10.83
CA ASN A 3 -0.96 2.57 -11.27
C ASN A 3 0.44 2.69 -10.67
N THR A 4 0.62 2.27 -9.43
CA THR A 4 1.90 2.27 -8.70
C THR A 4 2.97 1.46 -9.45
N ILE A 5 2.64 0.26 -9.91
CA ILE A 5 3.59 -0.60 -10.65
C ILE A 5 3.78 -0.21 -12.13
N LYS A 6 2.93 0.69 -12.65
CA LYS A 6 3.10 1.27 -14.00
C LYS A 6 3.94 2.54 -13.98
N ASP A 7 4.15 3.13 -12.82
CA ASP A 7 5.08 4.25 -12.66
C ASP A 7 6.50 3.78 -12.99
N GLU A 8 7.18 4.49 -13.89
CA GLU A 8 8.53 4.13 -14.35
C GLU A 8 9.55 4.12 -13.20
N LYS A 9 9.41 5.02 -12.22
CA LYS A 9 10.32 5.09 -11.07
C LYS A 9 10.16 3.88 -10.17
N ILE A 10 8.94 3.39 -10.01
CA ILE A 10 8.67 2.21 -9.18
C ILE A 10 9.05 0.94 -9.96
N SER A 11 8.58 0.81 -11.20
CA SER A 11 8.77 -0.39 -12.01
C SER A 11 10.23 -0.69 -12.37
N SER A 12 11.08 0.33 -12.49
CA SER A 12 12.52 0.16 -12.70
C SER A 12 13.27 -0.37 -11.47
N ASN A 13 12.69 -0.24 -10.27
CA ASN A 13 13.24 -0.76 -9.03
C ASN A 13 12.68 -2.15 -8.64
N LEU A 14 11.75 -2.69 -9.42
CA LEU A 14 11.21 -4.03 -9.24
C LEU A 14 11.93 -5.01 -10.16
N ASP A 15 12.32 -6.17 -9.63
CA ASP A 15 12.79 -7.24 -10.49
C ASP A 15 11.63 -7.78 -11.37
N PRO A 16 11.94 -8.33 -12.56
CA PRO A 16 10.89 -8.76 -13.49
C PRO A 16 9.94 -9.83 -12.92
N ALA A 17 10.43 -10.68 -12.01
CA ALA A 17 9.62 -11.72 -11.41
C ALA A 17 8.63 -11.13 -10.40
N ASP A 18 9.10 -10.23 -9.53
CA ASP A 18 8.28 -9.50 -8.58
C ASP A 18 7.23 -8.61 -9.30
N LYS A 19 7.63 -7.93 -10.38
CA LYS A 19 6.69 -7.15 -11.22
C LYS A 19 5.59 -8.04 -11.81
N LYS A 20 5.97 -9.15 -12.46
CA LYS A 20 5.02 -10.09 -13.04
C LYS A 20 4.06 -10.65 -11.99
N LYS A 21 4.57 -10.98 -10.79
CA LYS A 21 3.75 -11.49 -9.70
C LYS A 21 2.66 -10.51 -9.27
N ILE A 22 2.97 -9.21 -9.20
CA ILE A 22 1.96 -8.18 -8.90
C ILE A 22 0.98 -8.04 -10.06
N GLU A 23 1.44 -8.01 -11.31
CA GLU A 23 0.57 -7.92 -12.49
C GLU A 23 -0.43 -9.08 -12.55
N ASP A 24 0.05 -10.32 -12.39
CA ASP A 24 -0.77 -11.52 -12.37
C ASP A 24 -1.81 -11.47 -11.23
N ALA A 25 -1.43 -11.01 -10.02
CA ALA A 25 -2.34 -10.91 -8.89
C ALA A 25 -3.44 -9.86 -9.11
N ILE A 26 -3.10 -8.72 -9.72
CA ILE A 26 -4.06 -7.67 -10.09
C ILE A 26 -5.05 -8.19 -11.15
N GLU A 27 -4.56 -8.91 -12.15
CA GLU A 27 -5.42 -9.50 -13.19
C GLU A 27 -6.38 -10.54 -12.60
N GLN A 28 -5.89 -11.41 -11.72
CA GLN A 28 -6.73 -12.38 -11.01
C GLN A 28 -7.79 -11.70 -10.14
N ALA A 29 -7.43 -10.63 -9.42
CA ALA A 29 -8.38 -9.85 -8.63
C ALA A 29 -9.47 -9.23 -9.51
N ILE A 30 -9.12 -8.68 -10.67
CA ILE A 30 -10.10 -8.11 -11.60
C ILE A 30 -11.02 -9.17 -12.19
N GLN A 31 -10.48 -10.30 -12.63
CA GLN A 31 -11.29 -11.42 -13.12
C GLN A 31 -12.26 -11.92 -12.05
N TRP A 32 -11.80 -11.97 -10.79
CA TRP A 32 -12.67 -12.30 -9.67
C TRP A 32 -13.77 -11.24 -9.50
N LEU A 33 -13.43 -9.95 -9.47
CA LEU A 33 -14.42 -8.87 -9.37
C LEU A 33 -15.48 -8.90 -10.48
N ASP A 34 -15.06 -9.18 -11.72
CA ASP A 34 -15.97 -9.27 -12.87
C ASP A 34 -17.00 -10.41 -12.72
N GLY A 35 -16.60 -11.54 -12.11
CA GLY A 35 -17.47 -12.68 -11.85
C GLY A 35 -18.25 -12.62 -10.53
N ASN A 36 -17.86 -11.73 -9.61
CA ASN A 36 -18.33 -11.72 -8.21
C ASN A 36 -18.87 -10.34 -7.80
N GLN A 37 -19.55 -9.63 -8.71
CA GLN A 37 -20.08 -8.27 -8.46
C GLN A 37 -21.12 -8.18 -7.32
N LEU A 38 -21.71 -9.32 -6.93
CA LEU A 38 -22.70 -9.45 -5.86
C LEU A 38 -22.15 -10.21 -4.64
N ALA A 39 -20.82 -10.35 -4.53
CA ALA A 39 -20.19 -10.97 -3.37
C ALA A 39 -20.50 -10.22 -2.08
N GLU A 40 -20.36 -10.90 -0.96
CA GLU A 40 -20.53 -10.29 0.35
C GLU A 40 -19.29 -9.45 0.74
N VAL A 41 -19.46 -8.55 1.69
CA VAL A 41 -18.37 -7.67 2.16
C VAL A 41 -17.16 -8.49 2.60
N ASP A 42 -17.38 -9.56 3.34
CA ASP A 42 -16.31 -10.45 3.83
C ASP A 42 -15.52 -11.08 2.67
N GLU A 43 -16.18 -11.44 1.56
CA GLU A 43 -15.51 -12.00 0.38
C GLU A 43 -14.67 -10.95 -0.37
N PHE A 44 -15.17 -9.71 -0.47
CA PHE A 44 -14.40 -8.59 -1.02
C PHE A 44 -13.19 -8.25 -0.15
N GLU A 45 -13.34 -8.25 1.17
CA GLU A 45 -12.24 -8.03 2.10
C GLU A 45 -11.18 -9.12 1.99
N ASP A 46 -11.59 -10.39 1.92
CA ASP A 46 -10.67 -11.51 1.76
C ASP A 46 -9.89 -11.40 0.44
N LYS A 47 -10.57 -11.04 -0.65
CA LYS A 47 -9.89 -10.83 -1.94
C LYS A 47 -8.93 -9.63 -1.90
N MET A 48 -9.30 -8.56 -1.21
CA MET A 48 -8.42 -7.41 -1.00
C MET A 48 -7.17 -7.80 -0.19
N LYS A 49 -7.34 -8.52 0.93
CA LYS A 49 -6.24 -9.01 1.78
C LYS A 49 -5.31 -9.96 1.03
N GLU A 50 -5.85 -10.82 0.17
CA GLU A 50 -5.06 -11.70 -0.70
C GLU A 50 -4.15 -10.89 -1.64
N LEU A 51 -4.71 -9.87 -2.31
CA LEU A 51 -3.96 -8.99 -3.20
C LEU A 51 -2.88 -8.21 -2.45
N GLU A 52 -3.22 -7.64 -1.29
CA GLU A 52 -2.30 -6.89 -0.44
C GLU A 52 -1.18 -7.77 0.11
N GLY A 53 -1.49 -9.00 0.53
CA GLY A 53 -0.51 -9.97 1.01
C GLY A 53 0.56 -10.32 -0.01
N ILE A 54 0.26 -10.17 -1.32
CA ILE A 54 1.24 -10.32 -2.40
C ILE A 54 1.98 -9.00 -2.65
N CYS A 55 1.26 -7.89 -2.71
CA CYS A 55 1.77 -6.60 -3.13
C CYS A 55 2.67 -5.92 -2.10
N ASN A 56 2.24 -5.91 -0.84
CA ASN A 56 2.91 -5.20 0.26
C ASN A 56 4.34 -5.69 0.53
N PRO A 57 4.64 -7.00 0.63
CA PRO A 57 6.01 -7.45 0.87
C PRO A 57 6.95 -7.12 -0.28
N ILE A 58 6.46 -7.10 -1.52
CA ILE A 58 7.26 -6.77 -2.70
C ILE A 58 7.60 -5.27 -2.70
N ILE A 59 6.60 -4.43 -2.44
CA ILE A 59 6.79 -2.97 -2.32
C ILE A 59 7.72 -2.64 -1.14
N ALA A 60 7.56 -3.30 0.01
CA ALA A 60 8.43 -3.11 1.16
C ALA A 60 9.89 -3.49 0.83
N LYS A 61 10.11 -4.62 0.15
CA LYS A 61 11.44 -5.05 -0.31
C LYS A 61 12.07 -4.02 -1.26
N MET A 62 11.29 -3.40 -2.16
CA MET A 62 11.76 -2.32 -3.02
C MET A 62 12.23 -1.11 -2.21
N TYR A 63 11.46 -0.67 -1.20
CA TYR A 63 11.85 0.45 -0.34
C TYR A 63 13.07 0.13 0.55
N GLN A 64 13.23 -1.11 0.99
CA GLN A 64 14.37 -1.54 1.82
C GLN A 64 15.64 -1.80 1.01
N GLY A 65 15.52 -2.28 -0.23
CA GLY A 65 16.64 -2.46 -1.16
C GLY A 65 17.15 -1.14 -1.76
N GLY A 66 16.30 -0.11 -1.78
CA GLY A 66 16.64 1.27 -2.15
C GLY A 66 17.00 2.12 -0.94
N ALA A 67 18.07 1.77 -0.22
CA ALA A 67 18.63 2.65 0.81
C ALA A 67 19.12 3.96 0.17
N GLY A 68 18.24 4.97 0.07
CA GLY A 68 18.64 6.32 -0.29
C GLY A 68 17.64 7.25 -0.97
N GLY A 69 16.42 6.85 -1.36
CA GLY A 69 15.61 7.83 -2.10
C GLY A 69 14.20 7.44 -2.51
N MET A 70 13.29 7.29 -1.54
CA MET A 70 11.89 7.72 -1.69
C MET A 70 11.19 7.69 -0.33
N GLY A 71 11.70 8.45 0.63
CA GLY A 71 10.91 8.78 1.81
C GLY A 71 9.73 9.65 1.36
N GLY A 72 8.53 9.09 1.27
CA GLY A 72 7.33 9.92 1.12
C GLY A 72 6.16 9.42 0.28
N MET A 73 6.03 8.13 -0.09
CA MET A 73 4.85 7.69 -0.86
C MET A 73 4.14 6.43 -0.32
N GLY A 74 4.05 6.30 1.01
CA GLY A 74 3.31 5.18 1.62
C GLY A 74 2.95 5.33 3.10
N ALA A 75 3.08 6.52 3.69
CA ALA A 75 2.69 6.78 5.07
C ALA A 75 1.31 7.46 5.15
N THR A 76 0.29 6.92 4.48
CA THR A 76 -1.12 7.24 4.72
C THR A 76 -1.99 6.07 4.25
N MET A 77 -1.95 4.96 4.97
CA MET A 77 -3.15 4.13 5.12
C MET A 77 -3.40 4.05 6.61
N ASP A 78 -4.49 4.69 7.02
CA ASP A 78 -5.16 4.56 8.30
C ASP A 78 -4.90 3.22 8.97
N GLU A 79 -4.21 3.25 10.12
CA GLU A 79 -4.33 2.22 11.14
C GLU A 79 -4.93 2.90 12.37
N ASP A 80 -6.25 2.90 12.43
CA ASP A 80 -7.04 3.27 13.60
C ASP A 80 -6.95 2.11 14.62
N GLY A 81 -6.15 2.28 15.68
CA GLY A 81 -6.04 1.33 16.79
C GLY A 81 -5.21 1.87 17.98
N PRO A 82 -5.74 1.89 19.23
CA PRO A 82 -5.21 2.73 20.29
C PRO A 82 -4.02 2.09 21.01
N ALA A 83 -2.81 2.54 20.69
CA ALA A 83 -1.64 2.32 21.54
C ALA A 83 -1.59 3.39 22.64
N GLY A 84 -2.29 3.14 23.75
CA GLY A 84 -2.07 3.86 24.98
C GLY A 84 -0.64 3.65 25.48
N GLY A 85 0.10 4.72 25.71
CA GLY A 85 1.38 4.62 26.43
C GLY A 85 2.41 5.72 26.15
N ALA A 86 2.29 6.80 26.92
CA ALA A 86 3.38 7.63 27.43
C ALA A 86 4.16 8.56 26.47
N GLY A 87 4.12 9.86 26.81
CA GLY A 87 5.34 10.67 26.83
C GLY A 87 5.34 11.94 26.00
N ALA A 88 4.84 13.02 26.60
CA ALA A 88 5.39 14.38 26.59
C ALA A 88 5.92 14.99 25.26
N GLY A 89 5.28 16.08 24.80
CA GLY A 89 5.96 17.01 23.91
C GLY A 89 5.06 18.06 23.24
N ALA A 90 4.82 19.17 23.96
CA ALA A 90 4.49 20.51 23.46
C ALA A 90 3.37 20.68 22.39
N GLY A 91 2.21 21.17 22.85
CA GLY A 91 1.18 21.81 22.02
C GLY A 91 1.54 23.24 21.56
N PRO A 92 0.59 23.95 20.91
CA PRO A 92 0.77 24.60 19.60
C PRO A 92 1.25 26.05 19.66
N LYS A 93 1.81 26.55 18.55
CA LYS A 93 1.94 27.99 18.28
C LYS A 93 1.03 28.33 17.11
N ILE A 94 -0.16 28.80 17.44
CA ILE A 94 -1.11 29.39 16.51
C ILE A 94 -0.72 30.87 16.51
N GLU A 95 -0.06 31.35 15.47
CA GLU A 95 0.12 32.79 15.27
C GLU A 95 -1.23 33.34 14.80
N GLU A 96 -1.84 34.13 15.68
CA GLU A 96 -2.98 34.99 15.37
C GLU A 96 -2.55 35.93 14.24
N VAL A 97 -3.20 35.81 13.08
CA VAL A 97 -3.13 36.85 12.05
C VAL A 97 -4.22 37.87 12.40
N ASP A 98 -3.78 39.07 12.76
CA ASP A 98 -4.59 40.28 12.88
C ASP A 98 -5.09 40.73 11.48
#